data_AF-A0A832S7C9-F1
#
_entry.id   AF-A0A832S7C9-F1
#
_cell.length_a   1.000
_cell.length_b   1.000
_cell.length_c   1.000
_cell.angle_alpha   90.00
_cell.angle_beta   90.00
_cell.angle_gamma   90.00
#
_symmetry.space_group_name_H-M   'P 1'
#
loop_
_entity.id
_entity.type
_entity.pdbx_description
1 polymer ?
#
loop_
_entity_poly.entity_id
_entity_poly.type
_entity_poly.pdbx_seq_one_letter_code
_entity_poly.pdbx_strand_id
1 'polypeptide(L)'
;MNGRKVRECKMKEYNFTGTGTILRILLRRDRFLLPIWILLPLLIFAGQISFIGAMPDWQEVIAELSGSPLASAWLGPIVPLSKEGAILWRGMLQSAIAVMLGSSLTAIRHTRTEEQAGRSELVLGRSVGRHAPLTAALVLS
;
A
#
# COMPACT_ATOMS: atom_id res chain seq x y z
N MET A 1 38.43 30.98 -48.23
CA MET A 1 38.77 31.16 -46.79
C MET A 1 37.74 32.16 -46.24
N ASN A 2 36.95 31.94 -45.19
CA ASN A 2 37.11 31.13 -43.99
C ASN A 2 35.72 30.88 -43.37
N GLY A 3 35.45 29.65 -42.93
CA GLY A 3 34.16 29.19 -42.44
C GLY A 3 33.83 29.68 -41.04
N ARG A 4 32.61 30.18 -40.85
CA ARG A 4 32.02 30.45 -39.53
C ARG A 4 31.77 29.12 -38.81
N LYS A 5 32.66 28.75 -37.88
CA LYS A 5 32.43 27.69 -36.90
C LYS A 5 31.30 28.12 -35.96
N VAL A 6 30.10 27.59 -36.21
CA VAL A 6 29.00 27.63 -35.25
C VAL A 6 29.44 26.81 -34.04
N ARG A 7 29.71 27.47 -32.92
CA ARG A 7 30.02 26.80 -31.66
C ARG A 7 28.71 26.24 -31.11
N GLU A 8 28.47 24.96 -31.36
CA GLU A 8 27.44 24.18 -30.68
C GLU A 8 27.73 24.19 -29.17
N CYS A 9 27.00 25.02 -28.44
CA CYS A 9 26.98 24.96 -26.98
C CYS A 9 26.21 23.69 -26.62
N LYS A 10 26.95 22.60 -26.38
CA LYS A 10 26.42 21.32 -25.96
C LYS A 10 25.86 21.46 -24.54
N MET A 11 24.61 21.91 -24.45
CA MET A 11 23.81 21.87 -23.23
C MET A 11 23.69 20.39 -22.83
N LYS A 12 24.45 19.95 -21.82
CA LYS A 12 24.24 18.64 -21.19
C LYS A 12 22.84 18.68 -20.57
N GLU A 13 21.86 18.10 -21.26
CA GLU A 13 20.54 17.82 -20.71
C GLU A 13 20.68 16.75 -19.64
N TYR A 14 20.81 17.17 -18.39
CA TYR A 14 20.70 16.30 -17.23
C TYR A 14 19.23 15.90 -17.05
N ASN A 15 18.78 14.94 -17.86
CA ASN A 15 17.41 14.39 -17.94
C ASN A 15 16.88 13.77 -16.63
N PHE A 16 17.67 13.79 -15.55
CA PHE A 16 17.36 13.22 -14.23
C PHE A 16 17.40 14.25 -13.09
N THR A 17 17.56 15.54 -13.40
CA THR A 17 17.63 16.57 -12.37
C THR A 17 16.23 16.81 -11.78
N GLY A 18 15.99 16.30 -10.56
CA GLY A 18 14.72 16.50 -9.83
C GLY A 18 13.94 15.22 -9.53
N THR A 19 14.27 14.08 -10.15
CA THR A 19 13.61 12.78 -9.89
C THR A 19 13.76 12.37 -8.42
N GLY A 20 14.95 12.56 -7.85
CA GLY A 20 15.20 12.29 -6.42
C GLY A 20 14.39 13.18 -5.48
N THR A 21 14.07 14.42 -5.88
CA THR A 21 13.27 15.34 -5.06
C THR A 21 11.79 14.94 -5.08
N ILE A 22 11.25 14.57 -6.24
CA ILE A 22 9.87 14.09 -6.40
C ILE A 22 9.69 12.74 -5.70
N LEU A 23 10.63 11.80 -5.91
CA LEU A 23 10.65 10.50 -5.24
C LEU A 23 10.72 10.65 -3.72
N ARG A 24 11.53 11.57 -3.21
CA ARG A 24 11.63 11.86 -1.77
C ARG A 24 10.35 12.46 -1.18
N ILE A 25 9.59 13.22 -1.96
CA ILE A 25 8.30 13.77 -1.54
C ILE A 25 7.23 12.67 -1.51
N LEU A 26 7.18 11.82 -2.55
CA LEU A 26 6.28 10.67 -2.62
C LEU A 26 6.56 9.67 -1.49
N LEU A 27 7.82 9.27 -1.29
CA LEU A 27 8.21 8.39 -0.18
C LEU A 27 7.92 9.01 1.19
N ARG A 28 8.09 10.33 1.38
CA ARG A 28 7.71 10.97 2.65
C ARG A 28 6.20 10.99 2.87
N ARG A 29 5.40 11.02 1.81
CA ARG A 29 3.94 11.05 1.89
C ARG A 29 3.36 9.67 2.22
N ASP A 30 4.00 8.60 1.73
CA ASP A 30 3.50 7.23 1.93
C ASP A 30 4.25 6.42 3.00
N ARG A 31 5.37 6.92 3.56
CA ARG A 31 6.12 6.23 4.64
C ARG A 31 5.32 5.92 5.89
N PHE A 32 4.14 6.50 6.07
CA PHE A 32 3.29 6.24 7.22
C PHE A 32 2.11 5.34 6.85
N LEU A 33 1.44 5.58 5.71
CA LEU A 33 0.30 4.75 5.30
C LEU A 33 0.71 3.33 4.93
N LEU A 34 1.80 3.14 4.18
CA LEU A 34 2.26 1.80 3.80
C LEU A 34 2.57 0.91 5.00
N PRO A 35 3.40 1.31 5.98
CA PRO A 35 3.66 0.47 7.13
C PRO A 35 2.41 0.31 8.01
N ILE A 36 1.50 1.29 8.10
CA ILE A 36 0.25 1.12 8.83
C ILE A 36 -0.59 0.01 8.19
N TRP A 37 -0.75 0.00 6.86
CA TRP A 37 -1.54 -1.03 6.17
C TRP A 37 -0.90 -2.42 6.21
N ILE A 38 0.42 -2.52 6.37
CA ILE A 38 1.13 -3.79 6.58
C ILE A 38 1.03 -4.24 8.05
N LEU A 39 1.20 -3.31 9.00
CA LEU A 39 1.20 -3.63 10.43
C LEU A 39 -0.21 -3.93 10.95
N LEU A 40 -1.25 -3.28 10.42
CA LEU A 40 -2.62 -3.46 10.86
C LEU A 40 -3.11 -4.94 10.77
N PRO A 41 -3.03 -5.63 9.63
CA PRO A 41 -3.41 -7.04 9.55
C PRO A 41 -2.52 -7.93 10.42
N LEU A 42 -1.24 -7.58 10.58
CA LEU A 42 -0.31 -8.29 11.45
C LEU A 42 -0.71 -8.20 12.92
N LEU A 43 -1.10 -7.00 13.38
CA LEU A 43 -1.61 -6.75 14.73
C LEU A 43 -2.95 -7.44 14.97
N ILE A 44 -3.85 -7.44 13.98
CA ILE A 44 -5.12 -8.19 14.05
C ILE A 44 -4.82 -9.68 14.27
N PHE A 45 -3.90 -10.25 13.49
CA PHE A 45 -3.49 -11.65 13.64
C PHE A 45 -2.84 -11.94 14.99
N ALA A 46 -1.91 -11.10 15.44
CA ALA A 46 -1.28 -11.22 16.75
C ALA A 46 -2.30 -11.15 17.90
N GLY A 47 -3.33 -10.33 17.73
CA GLY A 47 -4.48 -10.27 18.64
C GLY A 47 -5.25 -11.58 18.69
N GLN A 48 -5.50 -12.23 17.54
CA GLN A 48 -6.15 -13.54 17.51
C GLN A 48 -5.32 -14.63 18.19
N ILE A 49 -4.00 -14.63 17.96
CA ILE A 49 -3.07 -15.56 18.62
C ILE A 49 -3.14 -15.38 20.14
N SER A 50 -3.12 -14.13 20.61
CA SER A 50 -3.16 -13.83 22.05
C SER A 50 -4.52 -14.20 22.66
N PHE A 51 -5.63 -13.89 21.97
CA PHE A 51 -6.98 -14.17 22.43
C PHE A 51 -7.22 -15.67 22.61
N ILE A 52 -6.94 -16.48 21.58
CA ILE A 52 -7.09 -17.93 21.64
C ILE A 52 -6.00 -18.56 22.52
N GLY A 53 -4.81 -17.97 22.53
CA GLY A 53 -3.69 -18.34 23.40
C GLY A 53 -4.05 -18.30 24.88
N ALA A 54 -4.72 -17.23 25.32
CA ALA A 54 -5.10 -16.99 26.71
C ALA A 54 -6.28 -17.85 27.20
N MET A 55 -7.01 -18.50 26.31
CA MET A 55 -8.17 -19.34 26.67
C MET A 55 -7.75 -20.80 26.83
N PRO A 56 -7.95 -21.40 28.03
CA PRO A 56 -7.78 -22.84 28.23
C PRO A 56 -8.82 -23.64 27.43
N ASP A 57 -10.09 -23.24 27.50
CA ASP A 57 -11.23 -23.92 26.85
C ASP A 57 -11.65 -23.24 25.53
N TRP A 58 -10.67 -22.99 24.65
CA TRP A 58 -10.89 -22.30 23.36
C TRP A 58 -11.95 -22.97 22.47
N GLN A 59 -12.19 -24.29 22.64
CA GLN A 59 -13.19 -25.04 21.88
C GLN A 59 -14.62 -24.64 22.23
N GLU A 60 -14.91 -24.45 23.53
CA GLU A 60 -16.24 -24.03 24.00
C GLU A 60 -16.56 -22.63 23.50
N VAL A 61 -15.59 -21.72 23.58
CA VAL A 61 -15.72 -20.35 23.08
C VAL A 61 -16.04 -20.35 21.59
N ILE A 62 -15.36 -21.18 20.79
CA ILE A 62 -15.65 -21.25 19.35
C ILE A 62 -17.00 -21.88 19.08
N ALA A 63 -17.39 -22.91 19.84
CA ALA A 63 -18.73 -23.50 19.73
C ALA A 63 -19.81 -22.44 20.00
N GLU A 64 -19.65 -21.64 21.06
CA GLU A 64 -20.55 -20.54 21.39
C GLU A 64 -20.60 -19.47 20.28
N LEU A 65 -19.43 -19.04 19.78
CA LEU A 65 -19.37 -18.12 18.65
C LEU A 65 -20.09 -18.68 17.43
N SER A 66 -19.87 -19.96 17.09
CA SER A 66 -20.49 -20.62 15.94
C SER A 66 -22.02 -20.72 16.07
N GLY A 67 -22.54 -20.78 17.29
CA GLY A 67 -23.96 -20.75 17.58
C GLY A 67 -24.61 -19.39 17.38
N SER A 68 -23.82 -18.31 17.35
CA SER A 68 -24.34 -16.97 17.11
C SER A 68 -24.62 -16.74 15.60
N PRO A 69 -25.83 -16.31 15.22
CA PRO A 69 -26.17 -16.07 13.82
C PRO A 69 -25.26 -15.04 13.15
N LEU A 70 -24.85 -14.02 13.91
CA LEU A 70 -23.95 -12.97 13.43
C LEU A 70 -22.56 -13.51 13.12
N ALA A 71 -21.95 -14.29 14.01
CA ALA A 71 -20.61 -14.81 13.76
C ALA A 71 -20.62 -15.87 12.67
N SER A 72 -21.66 -16.70 12.58
CA SER A 72 -21.82 -17.66 11.48
C SER A 72 -22.00 -16.96 10.11
N ALA A 73 -22.77 -15.87 10.06
CA ALA A 73 -22.90 -15.05 8.84
C ALA A 73 -21.60 -14.31 8.49
N TRP A 74 -20.87 -13.83 9.50
CA TRP A 74 -19.65 -13.05 9.31
C TRP A 74 -18.47 -13.93 8.93
N LEU A 75 -18.21 -14.99 9.70
CA LEU A 75 -17.02 -15.84 9.59
C LEU A 75 -17.26 -17.15 8.83
N GLY A 76 -18.53 -17.51 8.59
CA GLY A 76 -18.94 -18.79 8.02
C GLY A 76 -19.09 -19.91 9.07
N PRO A 77 -19.62 -21.08 8.66
CA PRO A 77 -19.72 -22.26 9.51
C PRO A 77 -18.35 -22.93 9.66
N ILE A 78 -17.74 -22.87 10.84
CA ILE A 78 -16.43 -23.47 11.08
C ILE A 78 -16.43 -24.39 12.31
N VAL A 79 -15.82 -25.56 12.12
CA VAL A 79 -15.37 -26.50 13.15
C VAL A 79 -13.85 -26.62 13.05
N PRO A 80 -13.08 -25.84 13.82
CA PRO A 80 -11.64 -25.89 13.75
C PRO A 80 -11.12 -27.20 14.35
N LEU A 81 -10.30 -27.93 13.60
CA LEU A 81 -9.71 -29.20 14.04
C LEU A 81 -8.55 -28.98 15.05
N SER A 82 -8.00 -27.77 15.12
CA SER A 82 -6.87 -27.42 16.01
C SER A 82 -6.91 -25.96 16.44
N LYS A 83 -6.10 -25.61 17.46
CA LYS A 83 -5.98 -24.25 18.00
C LYS A 83 -5.47 -23.26 16.95
N GLU A 84 -4.55 -23.70 16.09
CA GLU A 84 -4.03 -22.90 14.98
C GLU A 84 -5.10 -22.68 13.92
N GLY A 85 -5.89 -23.71 13.59
CA GLY A 85 -7.01 -23.61 12.66
C GLY A 85 -8.06 -22.59 13.12
N ALA A 86 -8.32 -22.53 14.42
CA ALA A 86 -9.20 -21.53 15.03
C ALA A 86 -8.67 -20.09 14.89
N ILE A 87 -7.36 -19.89 15.10
CA ILE A 87 -6.69 -18.60 14.93
C ILE A 87 -6.77 -18.16 13.47
N LEU A 88 -6.44 -19.06 12.54
CA LEU A 88 -6.47 -18.78 11.11
C LEU A 88 -7.87 -18.44 10.64
N TRP A 89 -8.87 -19.21 11.06
CA TRP A 89 -10.25 -18.96 10.70
C TRP A 89 -10.72 -17.55 11.07
N ARG A 90 -10.48 -17.12 12.31
CA ARG A 90 -10.90 -15.79 12.77
C ARG A 90 -10.02 -14.67 12.22
N GLY A 91 -8.71 -14.92 12.15
CA GLY A 91 -7.73 -13.93 11.72
C GLY A 91 -7.74 -13.65 10.23
N MET A 92 -7.91 -14.68 9.39
CA MET A 92 -7.81 -14.53 7.94
C MET A 92 -8.85 -13.57 7.39
N LEU A 93 -10.13 -13.76 7.72
CA LEU A 93 -11.17 -12.88 7.18
C LEU A 93 -10.98 -11.42 7.63
N GLN A 94 -10.73 -11.20 8.93
CA GLN A 94 -10.57 -9.86 9.49
C GLN A 94 -9.33 -9.16 8.91
N SER A 95 -8.22 -9.88 8.79
CA SER A 95 -7.00 -9.35 8.17
C SER A 95 -7.18 -9.08 6.68
N ALA A 96 -7.88 -9.94 5.95
CA ALA A 96 -8.16 -9.77 4.52
C ALA A 96 -9.01 -8.52 4.28
N ILE A 97 -10.01 -8.26 5.12
CA ILE A 97 -10.81 -7.03 5.03
C ILE A 97 -9.94 -5.79 5.29
N ALA A 98 -9.07 -5.84 6.30
CA ALA A 98 -8.14 -4.74 6.58
C ALA A 98 -7.22 -4.46 5.37
N VAL A 99 -6.67 -5.51 4.76
CA VAL A 99 -5.83 -5.38 3.55
C VAL A 99 -6.63 -4.89 2.36
N MET A 100 -7.85 -5.39 2.15
CA MET A 100 -8.73 -4.99 1.05
C MET A 100 -9.07 -3.50 1.14
N LEU A 101 -9.51 -3.03 2.31
CA LEU A 101 -9.78 -1.62 2.56
C LEU A 101 -8.51 -0.77 2.41
N GLY A 102 -7.39 -1.27 2.92
CA GLY A 102 -6.11 -0.58 2.82
C GLY A 102 -5.62 -0.37 1.41
N SER A 103 -5.64 -1.44 0.62
CA SER A 103 -5.31 -1.41 -0.79
C SER A 103 -6.25 -0.48 -1.55
N SER A 104 -7.56 -0.54 -1.28
CA SER A 104 -8.56 0.28 -1.98
C SER A 104 -8.40 1.77 -1.70
N LEU A 105 -8.22 2.15 -0.43
CA LEU A 105 -7.98 3.55 -0.02
C LEU A 105 -6.65 4.08 -0.53
N THR A 106 -5.62 3.23 -0.53
CA THR A 106 -4.30 3.56 -1.08
C THR A 106 -4.42 3.79 -2.59
N ALA A 107 -5.11 2.92 -3.32
CA ALA A 107 -5.38 3.09 -4.75
C ALA A 107 -6.13 4.41 -5.05
N ILE A 108 -7.21 4.72 -4.33
CA ILE A 108 -7.96 5.99 -4.49
C ILE A 108 -7.07 7.20 -4.21
N ARG A 109 -6.18 7.11 -3.21
CA ARG A 109 -5.26 8.19 -2.87
C ARG A 109 -4.23 8.41 -3.97
N HIS A 110 -3.71 7.33 -4.57
CA HIS A 110 -2.78 7.40 -5.69
C HIS A 110 -3.44 7.96 -6.96
N THR A 111 -4.66 7.56 -7.31
CA THR A 111 -5.34 8.08 -8.51
C THR A 111 -5.69 9.56 -8.38
N ARG A 112 -6.14 10.02 -7.21
CA ARG A 112 -6.36 11.47 -6.98
C ARG A 112 -5.07 12.28 -7.04
N THR A 113 -3.95 11.70 -6.64
CA THR A 113 -2.66 12.37 -6.81
C THR A 113 -2.23 12.42 -8.27
N GLU A 114 -2.55 11.39 -9.07
CA GLU A 114 -2.29 11.40 -10.52
C GLU A 114 -3.15 12.44 -11.25
N GLU A 115 -4.42 12.64 -10.87
CA GLU A 115 -5.26 13.71 -11.44
C GLU A 115 -4.70 15.12 -11.14
N GLN A 116 -4.19 15.33 -9.92
CA GLN A 116 -3.54 16.59 -9.55
C GLN A 116 -2.20 16.78 -10.26
N ALA A 117 -1.45 15.70 -10.48
CA ALA A 117 -0.22 15.71 -11.25
C ALA A 117 -0.48 16.01 -12.74
N GLY A 118 -1.51 15.43 -13.36
CA GLY A 118 -1.91 15.72 -14.74
C GLY A 118 -2.34 17.19 -14.94
N ARG A 119 -2.99 17.81 -13.94
CA ARG A 119 -3.22 19.26 -13.92
C ARG A 119 -1.94 20.08 -13.76
N SER A 120 -0.97 19.57 -13.01
CA SER A 120 0.33 20.23 -12.89
C SER A 120 1.16 20.14 -14.17
N GLU A 121 0.92 19.16 -15.05
CA GLU A 121 1.54 19.12 -16.39
C GLU A 121 1.00 20.21 -17.33
N LEU A 122 -0.28 20.57 -17.22
CA LEU A 122 -0.86 21.73 -17.93
C LEU A 122 -0.37 23.08 -17.37
N VAL A 123 0.07 23.12 -16.11
CA VAL A 123 0.60 24.32 -15.44
C VAL A 123 2.14 24.42 -15.58
N LEU A 124 2.85 23.31 -15.75
CA LEU A 124 4.31 23.23 -15.92
C LEU A 124 4.74 23.30 -17.40
N GLY A 125 4.21 24.27 -18.15
CA GLY A 125 4.81 24.76 -19.40
C GLY A 125 6.21 25.40 -19.24
N ARG A 126 6.88 25.22 -18.08
CA ARG A 126 8.26 25.67 -17.84
C ARG A 126 9.09 24.56 -17.17
N SER A 127 10.00 24.01 -17.97
CA SER A 127 11.28 23.35 -17.61
C SER A 127 11.27 22.32 -16.48
N VAL A 128 10.52 21.23 -16.63
CA VAL A 128 10.86 19.97 -15.93
C VAL A 128 10.86 18.83 -16.95
N GLY A 129 11.97 18.10 -17.00
CA GLY A 129 12.28 17.16 -18.08
C GLY A 129 11.28 16.00 -18.18
N ARG A 130 10.80 15.78 -19.41
CA ARG A 130 9.80 14.79 -19.88
C ARG A 130 10.02 13.33 -19.46
N HIS A 131 11.19 12.98 -18.90
CA HIS A 131 11.58 11.60 -18.56
C HIS A 131 11.76 11.32 -17.07
N ALA A 132 11.62 12.33 -16.21
CA ALA A 132 11.72 12.17 -14.76
C ALA A 132 10.61 11.27 -14.14
N PRO A 133 9.32 11.34 -14.54
CA PRO A 133 8.29 10.52 -13.89
C PRO A 133 8.39 9.03 -14.28
N LEU A 134 8.72 8.73 -15.53
CA LEU A 134 8.85 7.35 -16.04
C LEU A 134 9.98 6.58 -15.35
N THR A 135 11.10 7.25 -15.07
CA THR A 135 12.25 6.62 -14.40
C THR A 135 12.02 6.43 -12.90
N ALA A 136 11.22 7.29 -12.26
CA ALA A 136 10.79 7.08 -10.89
C ALA A 136 9.84 5.88 -10.75
N ALA A 137 8.89 5.72 -11.69
CA ALA A 137 7.96 4.60 -11.70
C ALA A 137 8.67 3.24 -11.86
N LEU A 138 9.70 3.18 -12.72
CA LEU A 138 10.43 1.94 -13.02
C LEU A 138 11.42 1.52 -11.92
N VAL A 139 11.89 2.47 -11.09
CA VAL A 139 12.73 2.17 -9.92
C VAL A 139 11.87 1.75 -8.71
N LEU A 140 10.61 2.17 -8.69
CA LEU A 140 9.68 1.85 -7.61
C LEU A 140 8.93 0.53 -7.84
N SER A 141 8.82 0.07 -9.09
CA SER A 141 8.31 -1.26 -9.46
C SER A 141 9.31 -2.37 -9.19
#